data_AF-A0A7W8G141-F1
#
_entry.id   AF-A0A7W8G141-F1
#
_cell.length_a   1.000
_cell.length_b   1.000
_cell.length_c   1.000
_cell.angle_alpha   90.00
_cell.angle_beta   90.00
_cell.angle_gamma   90.00
#
_symmetry.space_group_name_H-M   'P 1'
#
loop_
_entity.id
_entity.type
_entity.pdbx_description
1 polymer ?
#
loop_
_entity_poly.entity_id
_entity_poly.type
_entity_poly.pdbx_seq_one_letter_code
_entity_poly.pdbx_strand_id
1 'polypeptide(L)'
;MISRLLALLLCACACAPASAEIGTIDNVPAATLLFPHFEVDTSSEQGVDTILTLQNASATAMLLNVTLWTDLGLPTANFNIYLTGYDAEDIALGDLFRRVLPTTGSAGQDPHDTISPQGPYSQDINFASCNGRLPNYQSGSILSRDIVGAHSGQASADYFGGLCGSRDLGDGIARGYVTVDTINQCTRANPTSPGYFADGIATRQNTMLGDYTIVHPDTGVAFTESAVHIESSFGNPITDDGVDKQTFYGRFVGFTAADHREPLPTAWAGRAAADRTTVDYWRDPGVVTAPFACGGLPAGLPSGQRQALVFTDAGAPTASPAGDLFPFASGTVAGGELGVTAPLGWLFANLNLPASAPPDALGGIRQSWLMLRQSPRGYPAGGGMTYSVPGIQLGNAAYDDSPVIP
;
A
#
# COMPACT_ATOMS: atom_id res chain seq x y z
N MET A 1 2.45 24.90 -55.80
CA MET A 1 1.30 24.21 -55.17
C MET A 1 1.45 22.68 -55.19
N ILE A 2 2.64 22.15 -54.87
CA ILE A 2 2.90 20.70 -54.63
C ILE A 2 3.92 20.57 -53.49
N SER A 3 3.70 21.29 -52.38
CA SER A 3 4.60 21.23 -51.21
C SER A 3 3.85 21.51 -49.90
N ARG A 4 2.55 21.18 -49.86
CA ARG A 4 1.73 21.28 -48.64
C ARG A 4 0.96 20.00 -48.31
N LEU A 5 1.20 18.91 -49.06
CA LEU A 5 0.54 17.61 -48.86
C LEU A 5 1.49 16.50 -48.39
N LEU A 6 2.77 16.81 -48.13
CA LEU A 6 3.78 15.81 -47.73
C LEU A 6 4.34 16.01 -46.31
N ALA A 7 3.67 16.84 -45.48
CA ALA A 7 4.10 17.14 -44.11
C ALA A 7 3.09 16.67 -43.04
N LEU A 8 2.12 15.83 -43.41
CA LEU A 8 1.14 15.27 -42.48
C LEU A 8 1.26 13.74 -42.31
N LEU A 9 2.30 13.11 -42.84
CA LEU A 9 2.47 11.65 -42.83
C LEU A 9 3.69 11.14 -42.03
N LEU A 10 4.33 11.98 -41.21
CA LEU A 10 5.58 11.64 -40.55
C LEU A 10 5.65 12.14 -39.09
N CYS A 11 4.69 11.74 -38.26
CA CYS A 11 4.84 11.72 -36.78
C CYS A 11 3.68 11.00 -36.08
N ALA A 12 3.16 9.91 -36.65
CA ALA A 12 2.49 8.89 -35.84
C ALA A 12 3.59 8.00 -35.22
N CYS A 13 4.41 8.57 -34.32
CA CYS A 13 5.04 7.74 -33.31
C CYS A 13 3.88 7.24 -32.45
N ALA A 14 3.34 6.07 -32.80
CA ALA A 14 2.63 5.27 -31.84
C ALA A 14 3.61 5.08 -30.69
N CYS A 15 3.41 5.82 -29.60
CA CYS A 15 4.04 5.44 -28.35
C CYS A 15 3.60 3.99 -28.15
N ALA A 16 4.56 3.06 -28.16
CA ALA A 16 4.26 1.74 -27.63
C ALA A 16 3.67 1.98 -26.24
N PRO A 17 2.52 1.38 -25.90
CA PRO A 17 2.06 1.43 -24.51
C PRO A 17 3.24 0.97 -23.64
N ALA A 18 3.46 1.62 -22.49
CA ALA A 18 4.40 1.10 -21.51
C ALA A 18 4.04 -0.37 -21.30
N SER A 19 4.97 -1.27 -21.62
CA SER A 19 4.76 -2.69 -21.39
C SER A 19 5.00 -2.92 -19.91
N ALA A 20 3.94 -3.32 -19.23
CA ALA A 20 4.01 -3.81 -17.87
C ALA A 20 4.72 -5.18 -17.88
N GLU A 21 5.65 -5.40 -16.95
CA GLU A 21 6.39 -6.66 -16.83
C GLU A 21 6.26 -7.23 -15.43
N ILE A 22 5.49 -8.32 -15.32
CA ILE A 22 5.25 -9.03 -14.06
C ILE A 22 6.57 -9.43 -13.39
N GLY A 23 6.66 -9.15 -12.09
CA GLY A 23 7.87 -9.43 -11.32
C GLY A 23 8.94 -8.37 -11.49
N THR A 24 8.57 -7.20 -11.98
CA THR A 24 9.35 -5.96 -11.91
C THR A 24 8.50 -4.87 -11.29
N ILE A 25 9.13 -3.89 -10.66
CA ILE A 25 8.38 -2.71 -10.22
C ILE A 25 8.26 -1.75 -11.38
N ASP A 26 7.03 -1.43 -11.72
CA ASP A 26 6.69 -0.29 -12.57
C ASP A 26 5.39 0.38 -12.12
N ASN A 27 5.23 1.64 -12.51
CA ASN A 27 4.02 2.41 -12.26
C ASN A 27 3.10 2.29 -13.47
N VAL A 28 2.38 1.18 -13.52
CA VAL A 28 1.42 0.83 -14.58
C VAL A 28 0.05 0.53 -13.95
N PRO A 29 -1.05 0.57 -14.72
CA PRO A 29 -2.36 0.22 -14.19
C PRO A 29 -2.33 -1.15 -13.50
N ALA A 30 -2.86 -1.21 -12.29
CA ALA A 30 -2.77 -2.38 -11.42
C ALA A 30 -4.15 -2.94 -11.05
N ALA A 31 -4.19 -4.20 -10.65
CA ALA A 31 -5.39 -4.83 -10.12
C ALA A 31 -5.47 -4.73 -8.59
N THR A 32 -4.35 -4.41 -7.94
CA THR A 32 -4.27 -4.04 -6.53
C THR A 32 -3.39 -2.81 -6.35
N LEU A 33 -3.82 -1.86 -5.54
CA LEU A 33 -2.97 -0.78 -5.03
C LEU A 33 -2.60 -1.08 -3.58
N LEU A 34 -1.34 -0.89 -3.22
CA LEU A 34 -0.88 -0.85 -1.83
C LEU A 34 -0.45 0.57 -1.47
N PHE A 35 -1.01 1.09 -0.39
CA PHE A 35 -0.58 2.31 0.30
C PHE A 35 0.26 1.88 1.50
N PRO A 36 1.61 1.89 1.42
CA PRO A 36 2.47 1.14 2.32
C PRO A 36 2.40 1.56 3.79
N HIS A 37 2.07 2.83 4.02
CA HIS A 37 1.99 3.41 5.34
C HIS A 37 1.02 4.60 5.34
N PHE A 38 0.26 4.73 6.43
CA PHE A 38 -0.53 5.91 6.72
C PHE A 38 -0.39 6.31 8.19
N GLU A 39 -0.61 7.59 8.45
CA GLU A 39 -0.77 8.16 9.79
C GLU A 39 -2.01 9.06 9.82
N VAL A 40 -2.78 8.95 10.90
CA VAL A 40 -3.95 9.80 11.17
C VAL A 40 -3.97 10.20 12.64
N ASP A 41 -3.92 11.48 12.92
CA ASP A 41 -4.16 12.00 14.27
C ASP A 41 -5.66 11.93 14.59
N THR A 42 -6.00 11.03 15.50
CA THR A 42 -7.39 10.80 15.91
C THR A 42 -7.84 11.74 17.03
N SER A 43 -6.92 12.55 17.56
CA SER A 43 -7.13 13.49 18.65
C SER A 43 -7.24 14.95 18.20
N SER A 44 -6.74 15.28 17.00
CA SER A 44 -6.70 16.64 16.47
C SER A 44 -7.02 16.68 14.97
N GLU A 45 -7.97 17.54 14.57
CA GLU A 45 -8.25 17.77 13.15
C GLU A 45 -7.16 18.56 12.41
N GLN A 46 -6.21 19.13 13.15
CA GLN A 46 -5.03 19.80 12.58
C GLN A 46 -3.76 18.94 12.63
N GLY A 47 -3.85 17.73 13.19
CA GLY A 47 -2.74 16.78 13.21
C GLY A 47 -2.54 16.09 11.86
N VAL A 48 -1.63 15.12 11.83
CA VAL A 48 -1.31 14.38 10.60
C VAL A 48 -2.56 13.72 10.01
N ASP A 49 -2.72 13.77 8.70
CA ASP A 49 -3.73 13.02 7.96
C ASP A 49 -3.13 12.44 6.68
N THR A 50 -3.73 11.35 6.19
CA THR A 50 -3.35 10.71 4.95
C THR A 50 -4.53 10.75 3.98
N ILE A 51 -4.30 11.25 2.78
CA ILE A 51 -5.29 11.35 1.70
C ILE A 51 -4.86 10.38 0.61
N LEU A 52 -5.73 9.45 0.23
CA LEU A 52 -5.52 8.52 -0.88
C LEU A 52 -6.26 9.02 -2.10
N THR A 53 -5.62 8.98 -3.27
CA THR A 53 -6.23 9.26 -4.56
C THR A 53 -6.35 7.93 -5.31
N LEU A 54 -7.56 7.56 -5.70
CA LEU A 54 -7.83 6.39 -6.54
C LEU A 54 -8.24 6.85 -7.93
N GLN A 55 -7.72 6.22 -8.97
CA GLN A 55 -8.02 6.59 -10.36
C GLN A 55 -8.27 5.32 -11.19
N ASN A 56 -9.26 5.39 -12.08
CA ASN A 56 -9.52 4.34 -13.06
C ASN A 56 -8.89 4.72 -14.41
N ALA A 57 -7.86 4.02 -14.86
CA ALA A 57 -7.22 4.27 -16.15
C ALA A 57 -7.98 3.69 -17.37
N SER A 58 -9.13 3.06 -17.16
CA SER A 58 -9.95 2.44 -18.21
C SER A 58 -11.20 3.24 -18.52
N ALA A 59 -11.69 3.15 -19.76
CA ALA A 59 -13.01 3.65 -20.15
C ALA A 59 -14.16 2.89 -19.48
N THR A 60 -13.92 1.67 -18.99
CA THR A 60 -14.94 0.84 -18.33
C THR A 60 -15.02 1.21 -16.85
N ALA A 61 -16.22 1.32 -16.28
CA ALA A 61 -16.39 1.53 -14.84
C ALA A 61 -15.79 0.39 -14.01
N MET A 62 -15.23 0.73 -12.84
CA MET A 62 -14.57 -0.19 -11.93
C MET A 62 -15.23 -0.15 -10.55
N LEU A 63 -15.39 -1.34 -9.95
CA LEU A 63 -15.77 -1.48 -8.55
C LEU A 63 -14.53 -1.88 -7.76
N LEU A 64 -14.28 -1.19 -6.67
CA LEU A 64 -13.07 -1.32 -5.85
C LEU A 64 -13.44 -1.78 -4.43
N ASN A 65 -12.55 -2.54 -3.79
CA ASN A 65 -12.65 -2.88 -2.37
C ASN A 65 -11.45 -2.32 -1.62
N VAL A 66 -11.69 -1.29 -0.81
CA VAL A 66 -10.69 -0.70 0.08
C VAL A 66 -10.65 -1.52 1.35
N THR A 67 -9.48 -1.99 1.77
CA THR A 67 -9.25 -2.68 3.04
C THR A 67 -8.20 -1.94 3.86
N LEU A 68 -8.57 -1.53 5.07
CA LEU A 68 -7.63 -0.99 6.05
C LEU A 68 -6.96 -2.13 6.80
N TRP A 69 -5.66 -1.99 7.01
CA TRP A 69 -4.84 -2.94 7.76
C TRP A 69 -4.11 -2.23 8.88
N THR A 70 -4.01 -2.87 10.04
CA THR A 70 -3.18 -2.38 11.13
C THR A 70 -1.70 -2.43 10.75
N ASP A 71 -0.87 -1.73 11.52
CA ASP A 71 0.59 -1.76 11.37
C ASP A 71 1.23 -3.13 11.65
N LEU A 72 0.45 -4.09 12.17
CA LEU A 72 0.81 -5.49 12.37
C LEU A 72 0.19 -6.44 11.31
N GLY A 73 -0.55 -5.90 10.35
CA GLY A 73 -1.10 -6.65 9.22
C GLY A 73 -2.37 -7.44 9.51
N LEU A 74 -3.21 -6.94 10.43
CA LEU A 74 -4.58 -7.44 10.62
C LEU A 74 -5.56 -6.56 9.84
N PRO A 75 -6.51 -7.13 9.10
CA PRO A 75 -7.53 -6.34 8.41
C PRO A 75 -8.54 -5.80 9.43
N THR A 76 -9.04 -4.57 9.21
CA THR A 76 -10.09 -3.95 10.02
C THR A 76 -11.34 -3.70 9.17
N ALA A 77 -11.56 -2.46 8.76
CA ALA A 77 -12.69 -2.09 7.93
C ALA A 77 -12.38 -2.35 6.45
N ASN A 78 -13.39 -2.80 5.73
CA ASN A 78 -13.38 -2.82 4.27
C ASN A 78 -14.69 -2.30 3.71
N PHE A 79 -14.62 -1.62 2.57
CA PHE A 79 -15.76 -0.98 1.94
C PHE A 79 -15.54 -0.79 0.45
N ASN A 80 -16.63 -0.59 -0.28
CA ASN A 80 -16.57 -0.53 -1.73
C ASN A 80 -16.75 0.88 -2.28
N ILE A 81 -15.96 1.19 -3.28
CA ILE A 81 -16.00 2.44 -4.05
C ILE A 81 -16.29 2.08 -5.49
N TYR A 82 -17.10 2.89 -6.14
CA TYR A 82 -17.36 2.79 -7.56
C TYR A 82 -16.74 3.99 -8.29
N LEU A 83 -16.01 3.72 -9.36
CA LEU A 83 -15.44 4.72 -10.25
C LEU A 83 -16.04 4.52 -11.63
N THR A 84 -16.58 5.57 -12.26
CA THR A 84 -16.92 5.49 -13.68
C THR A 84 -15.64 5.37 -14.53
N GLY A 85 -15.75 5.20 -15.84
CA GLY A 85 -14.59 5.21 -16.73
C GLY A 85 -13.78 6.51 -16.61
N TYR A 86 -12.45 6.40 -16.46
CA TYR A 86 -11.55 7.55 -16.27
C TYR A 86 -11.81 8.43 -15.04
N ASP A 87 -12.60 7.92 -14.09
CA ASP A 87 -12.97 8.63 -12.87
C ASP A 87 -11.88 8.55 -11.80
N ALA A 88 -11.97 9.44 -10.81
CA ALA A 88 -11.08 9.49 -9.67
C ALA A 88 -11.84 9.85 -8.39
N GLU A 89 -11.40 9.28 -7.26
CA GLU A 89 -11.98 9.54 -5.94
C GLU A 89 -10.87 9.71 -4.90
N ASP A 90 -11.00 10.77 -4.09
CA ASP A 90 -10.12 11.04 -2.96
C ASP A 90 -10.71 10.48 -1.66
N ILE A 91 -9.86 9.92 -0.81
CA ILE A 91 -10.23 9.37 0.49
C ILE A 91 -9.32 9.97 1.55
N ALA A 92 -9.86 10.92 2.33
CA ALA A 92 -9.21 11.36 3.55
C ALA A 92 -9.39 10.31 4.65
N LEU A 93 -8.28 9.72 5.12
CA LEU A 93 -8.34 8.71 6.18
C LEU A 93 -8.82 9.33 7.51
N GLY A 94 -8.54 10.60 7.78
CA GLY A 94 -9.05 11.34 8.93
C GLY A 94 -10.58 11.33 9.01
N ASP A 95 -11.25 11.50 7.87
CA ASP A 95 -12.70 11.39 7.77
C ASP A 95 -13.18 9.95 8.02
N LEU A 96 -12.46 8.95 7.49
CA LEU A 96 -12.77 7.53 7.78
C LEU A 96 -12.63 7.20 9.27
N PHE A 97 -11.59 7.66 9.95
CA PHE A 97 -11.45 7.43 11.40
C PHE A 97 -12.52 8.19 12.21
N ARG A 98 -13.12 9.26 11.65
CA ARG A 98 -14.33 9.92 12.18
C ARG A 98 -15.64 9.27 11.73
N ARG A 99 -15.55 8.18 10.97
CA ARG A 99 -16.66 7.36 10.45
C ARG A 99 -17.47 8.08 9.36
N VAL A 100 -16.82 8.92 8.58
CA VAL A 100 -17.33 9.54 7.36
C VAL A 100 -16.70 8.81 6.17
N LEU A 101 -17.54 8.24 5.31
CA LEU A 101 -17.10 7.49 4.12
C LEU A 101 -17.28 8.36 2.86
N PRO A 102 -16.45 8.17 1.82
CA PRO A 102 -16.75 8.69 0.48
C PRO A 102 -18.11 8.16 0.02
N THR A 103 -18.75 8.82 -0.95
CA THR A 103 -20.04 8.35 -1.47
C THR A 103 -20.01 8.25 -2.99
N THR A 104 -20.21 7.05 -3.51
CA THR A 104 -20.21 6.74 -4.95
C THR A 104 -21.45 5.91 -5.32
N GLY A 105 -21.73 5.72 -6.60
CA GLY A 105 -22.87 4.92 -7.04
C GLY A 105 -22.69 4.40 -8.45
N SER A 106 -23.01 3.13 -8.68
CA SER A 106 -23.05 2.58 -10.04
C SER A 106 -24.32 3.03 -10.78
N ALA A 107 -24.36 2.88 -12.10
CA ALA A 107 -25.50 3.25 -12.95
C ALA A 107 -26.89 2.84 -12.40
N GLY A 108 -26.97 1.69 -11.72
CA GLY A 108 -28.22 1.22 -11.13
C GLY A 108 -28.68 2.00 -9.89
N GLN A 109 -27.76 2.61 -9.14
CA GLN A 109 -28.05 3.37 -7.93
C GLN A 109 -27.92 4.90 -8.11
N ASP A 110 -27.25 5.33 -9.19
CA ASP A 110 -27.12 6.73 -9.59
C ASP A 110 -27.44 6.93 -11.09
N PRO A 111 -28.68 6.68 -11.55
CA PRO A 111 -29.05 6.71 -12.97
C PRO A 111 -29.03 8.12 -13.61
N HIS A 112 -28.62 9.13 -12.86
CA HIS A 112 -28.59 10.53 -13.27
C HIS A 112 -27.21 11.18 -13.01
N ASP A 113 -26.19 10.38 -12.69
CA ASP A 113 -24.80 10.81 -12.48
C ASP A 113 -24.67 11.97 -11.47
N THR A 114 -25.49 11.93 -10.42
CA THR A 114 -25.56 12.99 -9.39
C THR A 114 -24.57 12.77 -8.24
N ILE A 115 -24.03 11.56 -8.13
CA ILE A 115 -23.09 11.11 -7.11
C ILE A 115 -21.76 10.78 -7.77
N SER A 116 -21.77 9.91 -8.77
CA SER A 116 -20.60 9.48 -9.54
C SER A 116 -20.73 10.05 -10.95
N PRO A 117 -19.98 11.12 -11.29
CA PRO A 117 -20.11 11.78 -12.58
C PRO A 117 -19.66 10.90 -13.74
N GLN A 118 -20.33 11.02 -14.91
CA GLN A 118 -19.93 10.37 -16.15
C GLN A 118 -19.52 11.40 -17.22
N GLY A 119 -18.33 11.21 -17.80
CA GLY A 119 -17.86 11.97 -18.96
C GLY A 119 -18.18 11.32 -20.32
N PRO A 120 -18.01 12.02 -21.46
CA PRO A 120 -18.33 11.48 -22.80
C PRO A 120 -17.55 10.22 -23.22
N TYR A 121 -16.38 9.98 -22.61
CA TYR A 121 -15.54 8.81 -22.86
C TYR A 121 -15.60 7.77 -21.72
N SER A 122 -16.35 8.09 -20.67
CA SER A 122 -16.56 7.24 -19.51
C SER A 122 -17.72 6.29 -19.80
N GLN A 123 -17.55 5.00 -19.52
CA GLN A 123 -18.68 4.10 -19.36
C GLN A 123 -19.16 4.15 -17.92
N ASP A 124 -20.47 4.06 -17.75
CA ASP A 124 -21.15 3.87 -16.48
C ASP A 124 -21.90 2.54 -16.54
N ILE A 125 -21.64 1.63 -15.59
CA ILE A 125 -22.10 0.25 -15.60
C ILE A 125 -22.79 -0.07 -14.28
N ASN A 126 -23.95 -0.70 -14.36
CA ASN A 126 -24.63 -1.20 -13.17
C ASN A 126 -23.99 -2.50 -12.67
N PHE A 127 -23.52 -2.51 -11.43
CA PHE A 127 -23.14 -3.72 -10.71
C PHE A 127 -24.34 -4.22 -9.90
N ALA A 128 -25.04 -5.25 -10.41
CA ALA A 128 -26.33 -5.71 -9.87
C ALA A 128 -26.28 -6.20 -8.41
N SER A 129 -25.11 -6.59 -7.90
CA SER A 129 -24.90 -6.96 -6.49
C SER A 129 -24.89 -5.75 -5.55
N CYS A 130 -24.65 -4.56 -6.08
CA CYS A 130 -24.63 -3.31 -5.33
C CYS A 130 -26.06 -2.80 -5.10
N ASN A 131 -26.32 -2.31 -3.89
CA ASN A 131 -27.63 -1.78 -3.50
C ASN A 131 -27.42 -0.46 -2.79
N GLY A 132 -28.31 0.52 -3.00
CA GLY A 132 -28.21 1.87 -2.41
C GLY A 132 -26.90 2.61 -2.74
N ARG A 133 -26.58 3.67 -1.98
CA ARG A 133 -25.38 4.49 -2.22
C ARG A 133 -24.13 3.84 -1.67
N LEU A 134 -23.08 3.68 -2.45
CA LEU A 134 -21.84 3.09 -1.96
C LEU A 134 -21.06 4.11 -1.12
N PRO A 135 -20.35 3.68 -0.06
CA PRO A 135 -20.41 2.35 0.54
C PRO A 135 -21.72 2.15 1.29
N ASN A 136 -22.51 1.14 0.89
CA ASN A 136 -23.71 0.73 1.61
C ASN A 136 -23.72 -0.77 1.69
N TYR A 137 -23.81 -1.26 2.92
CA TYR A 137 -24.25 -2.63 3.14
C TYR A 137 -25.31 -2.62 4.21
N GLN A 138 -26.56 -2.55 3.75
CA GLN A 138 -27.77 -2.49 4.56
C GLN A 138 -27.64 -3.36 5.82
N SER A 139 -27.80 -2.68 6.97
CA SER A 139 -27.58 -3.12 8.37
C SER A 139 -26.13 -3.14 8.88
N GLY A 140 -25.86 -2.32 9.90
CA GLY A 140 -24.57 -2.23 10.61
C GLY A 140 -23.66 -1.08 10.16
N SER A 141 -22.83 -0.55 11.06
CA SER A 141 -21.81 0.45 10.73
C SER A 141 -20.63 -0.22 10.03
N ILE A 142 -20.25 0.23 8.83
CA ILE A 142 -19.05 -0.22 8.10
C ILE A 142 -17.79 0.07 8.91
N LEU A 143 -17.78 1.26 9.51
CA LEU A 143 -16.73 1.73 10.39
C LEU A 143 -17.24 1.67 11.82
N SER A 144 -16.72 0.73 12.59
CA SER A 144 -17.03 0.65 14.01
C SER A 144 -16.46 1.85 14.76
N ARG A 145 -17.02 2.15 15.93
CA ARG A 145 -16.49 3.19 16.83
C ARG A 145 -15.10 2.87 17.37
N ASP A 146 -14.73 1.61 17.41
CA ASP A 146 -13.45 1.15 17.93
C ASP A 146 -12.34 1.04 16.87
N ILE A 147 -12.57 1.54 15.64
CA ILE A 147 -11.54 1.57 14.58
C ILE A 147 -10.29 2.35 15.03
N VAL A 148 -10.48 3.44 15.78
CA VAL A 148 -9.36 4.16 16.40
C VAL A 148 -8.57 3.24 17.31
N GLY A 149 -9.25 2.48 18.17
CA GLY A 149 -8.60 1.52 19.07
C GLY A 149 -7.85 0.43 18.31
N ALA A 150 -8.46 -0.11 17.26
CA ALA A 150 -7.88 -1.13 16.40
C ALA A 150 -6.53 -0.71 15.76
N HIS A 151 -6.32 0.59 15.52
CA HIS A 151 -5.12 1.16 14.88
C HIS A 151 -4.20 1.97 15.82
N SER A 152 -4.51 2.07 17.11
CA SER A 152 -3.72 2.81 18.12
C SER A 152 -3.25 1.93 19.29
N GLY A 153 -3.28 0.62 19.11
CA GLY A 153 -2.86 -0.37 20.10
C GLY A 153 -3.80 -0.58 21.27
N GLN A 154 -5.04 -0.10 21.17
CA GLN A 154 -6.07 -0.33 22.19
C GLN A 154 -6.94 -1.53 21.83
N ALA A 155 -7.60 -2.09 22.84
CA ALA A 155 -8.53 -3.19 22.64
C ALA A 155 -9.68 -2.77 21.71
N SER A 156 -10.00 -3.61 20.73
CA SER A 156 -11.15 -3.43 19.83
C SER A 156 -12.12 -4.60 19.99
N ALA A 157 -13.34 -4.30 20.42
CA ALA A 157 -14.40 -5.28 20.60
C ALA A 157 -14.96 -5.78 19.26
N ASP A 158 -15.19 -4.87 18.32
CA ASP A 158 -15.92 -5.13 17.09
C ASP A 158 -15.03 -5.74 16.00
N TYR A 159 -13.74 -5.38 15.95
CA TYR A 159 -12.79 -6.01 15.02
C TYR A 159 -12.09 -7.23 15.61
N PHE A 160 -11.76 -7.20 16.90
CA PHE A 160 -10.83 -8.15 17.52
C PHE A 160 -11.36 -8.85 18.77
N GLY A 161 -12.66 -8.75 19.08
CA GLY A 161 -13.27 -9.46 20.21
C GLY A 161 -12.74 -9.02 21.59
N GLY A 162 -12.26 -7.78 21.70
CA GLY A 162 -11.68 -7.19 22.90
C GLY A 162 -10.16 -7.37 22.99
N LEU A 163 -9.53 -7.89 21.94
CA LEU A 163 -8.08 -8.00 21.81
C LEU A 163 -7.50 -6.79 21.04
N CYS A 164 -6.18 -6.73 20.98
CA CYS A 164 -5.43 -5.73 20.24
C CYS A 164 -5.00 -6.25 18.87
N GLY A 165 -4.83 -5.33 17.92
CA GLY A 165 -4.35 -5.61 16.56
C GLY A 165 -3.26 -4.65 16.07
N SER A 166 -2.82 -3.71 16.89
CA SER A 166 -1.78 -2.72 16.54
C SER A 166 -0.89 -2.44 17.75
N ARG A 167 0.19 -1.67 17.53
CA ARG A 167 1.07 -1.23 18.62
C ARG A 167 0.50 -0.02 19.35
N ASP A 168 0.66 0.01 20.67
CA ASP A 168 0.36 1.19 21.48
C ASP A 168 1.61 2.06 21.57
N LEU A 169 1.62 3.16 20.81
CA LEU A 169 2.71 4.15 20.83
C LEU A 169 2.39 5.35 21.73
N GLY A 170 1.19 5.41 22.33
CA GLY A 170 0.81 6.46 23.28
C GLY A 170 0.71 7.88 22.73
N ASP A 171 0.63 8.05 21.41
CA ASP A 171 0.69 9.35 20.74
C ASP A 171 -0.63 9.80 20.09
N GLY A 172 -1.68 8.98 20.17
CA GLY A 172 -2.99 9.30 19.59
C GLY A 172 -3.07 9.19 18.07
N ILE A 173 -2.02 8.67 17.42
CA ILE A 173 -1.94 8.49 15.97
C ILE A 173 -2.32 7.06 15.60
N ALA A 174 -3.37 6.92 14.77
CA ALA A 174 -3.73 5.67 14.14
C ALA A 174 -2.80 5.38 12.95
N ARG A 175 -2.32 4.14 12.84
CA ARG A 175 -1.35 3.73 11.81
C ARG A 175 -1.71 2.42 11.14
N GLY A 176 -1.15 2.23 9.96
CA GLY A 176 -1.31 0.99 9.20
C GLY A 176 -0.96 1.14 7.74
N TYR A 177 -1.54 0.27 6.92
CA TYR A 177 -1.46 0.34 5.46
C TYR A 177 -2.85 0.09 4.87
N VAL A 178 -3.04 0.42 3.60
CA VAL A 178 -4.31 0.21 2.90
C VAL A 178 -4.04 -0.60 1.64
N THR A 179 -4.91 -1.55 1.35
CA THR A 179 -4.96 -2.18 0.03
C THR A 179 -6.28 -1.87 -0.66
N VAL A 180 -6.24 -1.72 -1.98
CA VAL A 180 -7.42 -1.51 -2.80
C VAL A 180 -7.39 -2.51 -3.94
N ASP A 181 -8.39 -3.37 -4.05
CA ASP A 181 -8.48 -4.37 -5.12
C ASP A 181 -9.62 -4.05 -6.07
N THR A 182 -9.44 -4.34 -7.36
CA THR A 182 -10.56 -4.42 -8.30
C THR A 182 -11.43 -5.63 -7.97
N ILE A 183 -12.76 -5.44 -7.95
CA ILE A 183 -13.75 -6.48 -7.63
C ILE A 183 -14.89 -6.45 -8.64
N ASN A 184 -15.62 -7.57 -8.80
CA ASN A 184 -16.76 -7.67 -9.72
C ASN A 184 -18.12 -7.63 -9.02
N GLN A 185 -18.15 -7.60 -7.69
CA GLN A 185 -19.38 -7.56 -6.92
C GLN A 185 -19.19 -6.86 -5.58
N CYS A 186 -20.19 -6.09 -5.19
CA CYS A 186 -20.27 -5.48 -3.88
C CYS A 186 -20.22 -6.55 -2.78
N THR A 187 -19.35 -6.38 -1.78
CA THR A 187 -18.99 -7.45 -0.84
C THR A 187 -18.60 -6.92 0.54
N ARG A 188 -18.73 -7.78 1.56
CA ARG A 188 -18.09 -7.59 2.88
C ARG A 188 -16.83 -8.44 3.03
N ALA A 189 -16.52 -9.29 2.07
CA ALA A 189 -15.28 -10.06 2.06
C ALA A 189 -14.07 -9.13 1.85
N ASN A 190 -12.95 -9.54 2.41
CA ASN A 190 -11.66 -8.88 2.27
C ASN A 190 -10.59 -9.92 1.84
N PRO A 191 -9.34 -9.51 1.58
CA PRO A 191 -8.29 -10.43 1.12
C PRO A 191 -8.00 -11.65 2.01
N THR A 192 -8.46 -11.65 3.28
CA THR A 192 -8.31 -12.80 4.19
C THR A 192 -9.50 -13.76 4.17
N SER A 193 -10.59 -13.37 3.50
CA SER A 193 -11.82 -14.15 3.44
C SER A 193 -11.65 -15.32 2.46
N PRO A 194 -12.07 -16.55 2.84
CA PRO A 194 -12.12 -17.66 1.90
C PRO A 194 -12.92 -17.30 0.65
N GLY A 195 -12.40 -17.66 -0.54
CA GLY A 195 -13.06 -17.39 -1.81
C GLY A 195 -12.86 -15.98 -2.37
N TYR A 196 -12.28 -15.03 -1.62
CA TYR A 196 -12.10 -13.65 -2.12
C TYR A 196 -11.36 -13.61 -3.46
N PHE A 197 -10.27 -14.39 -3.58
CA PHE A 197 -9.56 -14.56 -4.85
C PHE A 197 -10.07 -15.74 -5.67
N ALA A 198 -10.15 -16.93 -5.07
CA ALA A 198 -10.44 -18.18 -5.77
C ALA A 198 -11.84 -18.23 -6.42
N ASP A 199 -12.84 -17.60 -5.80
CA ASP A 199 -14.20 -17.52 -6.36
C ASP A 199 -14.39 -16.29 -7.25
N GLY A 200 -13.32 -15.50 -7.45
CA GLY A 200 -13.29 -14.35 -8.36
C GLY A 200 -14.02 -13.13 -7.85
N ILE A 201 -14.11 -12.90 -6.54
CA ILE A 201 -14.61 -11.61 -6.00
C ILE A 201 -13.65 -10.50 -6.41
N ALA A 202 -12.36 -10.67 -6.08
CA ALA A 202 -11.27 -9.88 -6.63
C ALA A 202 -11.08 -10.25 -8.11
N THR A 203 -11.08 -9.24 -8.97
CA THR A 203 -10.81 -9.43 -10.39
C THR A 203 -9.31 -9.33 -10.67
N ARG A 204 -8.92 -9.59 -11.91
CA ARG A 204 -7.55 -9.45 -12.40
C ARG A 204 -7.42 -8.26 -13.36
N GLN A 205 -8.27 -7.25 -13.20
CA GLN A 205 -8.30 -6.10 -14.09
C GLN A 205 -7.23 -5.09 -13.66
N ASN A 206 -6.15 -5.03 -14.43
CA ASN A 206 -5.07 -4.05 -14.29
C ASN A 206 -5.54 -2.69 -14.83
N THR A 207 -6.24 -1.92 -13.99
CA THR A 207 -6.87 -0.63 -14.40
C THR A 207 -6.65 0.50 -13.41
N MET A 208 -6.27 0.21 -12.17
CA MET A 208 -6.15 1.25 -11.15
C MET A 208 -4.83 1.97 -11.23
N LEU A 209 -4.89 3.29 -11.04
CA LEU A 209 -3.76 4.10 -10.65
C LEU A 209 -4.04 4.69 -9.27
N GLY A 210 -2.99 5.01 -8.53
CA GLY A 210 -3.17 5.70 -7.26
C GLY A 210 -1.94 6.43 -6.79
N ASP A 211 -2.18 7.42 -5.97
CA ASP A 211 -1.21 8.22 -5.25
C ASP A 211 -1.76 8.53 -3.86
N TYR A 212 -0.90 8.93 -2.95
CA TYR A 212 -1.33 9.36 -1.63
C TYR A 212 -0.46 10.51 -1.14
N THR A 213 -1.07 11.34 -0.31
CA THR A 213 -0.41 12.45 0.35
C THR A 213 -0.61 12.34 1.85
N ILE A 214 0.47 12.44 2.61
CA ILE A 214 0.38 12.60 4.05
C ILE A 214 0.70 14.07 4.35
N VAL A 215 -0.25 14.70 5.03
CA VAL A 215 -0.25 16.13 5.34
C VAL A 215 -0.12 16.33 6.84
N HIS A 216 0.64 17.34 7.23
CA HIS A 216 0.76 17.85 8.60
C HIS A 216 0.28 19.31 8.59
N PRO A 217 -1.04 19.56 8.74
CA PRO A 217 -1.61 20.91 8.66
C PRO A 217 -1.03 21.88 9.70
N ASP A 218 -0.72 21.40 10.89
CA ASP A 218 -0.09 22.14 12.00
C ASP A 218 1.27 22.75 11.64
N THR A 219 2.05 22.05 10.83
CA THR A 219 3.39 22.47 10.38
C THR A 219 3.42 22.96 8.93
N GLY A 220 2.33 22.77 8.18
CA GLY A 220 2.26 23.08 6.75
C GLY A 220 3.21 22.23 5.91
N VAL A 221 3.45 20.98 6.32
CA VAL A 221 4.32 20.02 5.64
C VAL A 221 3.47 18.96 4.97
N ALA A 222 3.82 18.58 3.75
CA ALA A 222 3.20 17.47 3.05
C ALA A 222 4.26 16.64 2.32
N PHE A 223 3.93 15.37 2.10
CA PHE A 223 4.67 14.47 1.21
C PHE A 223 3.67 13.67 0.37
N THR A 224 4.00 13.50 -0.91
CA THR A 224 3.13 12.83 -1.89
C THR A 224 3.93 11.76 -2.61
N GLU A 225 3.33 10.60 -2.81
CA GLU A 225 3.91 9.49 -3.54
C GLU A 225 2.89 8.73 -4.37
N SER A 226 3.39 7.99 -5.35
CA SER A 226 2.60 6.96 -6.01
C SER A 226 2.27 5.85 -5.00
N ALA A 227 1.05 5.32 -5.10
CA ALA A 227 0.75 4.01 -4.51
C ALA A 227 1.64 2.95 -5.18
N VAL A 228 1.80 1.82 -4.49
CA VAL A 228 2.44 0.63 -5.08
C VAL A 228 1.42 -0.03 -5.98
N HIS A 229 1.75 -0.09 -7.26
CA HIS A 229 0.92 -0.70 -8.29
C HIS A 229 1.28 -2.19 -8.34
N ILE A 230 0.29 -3.05 -8.08
CA ILE A 230 0.47 -4.50 -8.04
C ILE A 230 -0.39 -5.11 -9.13
N GLU A 231 0.28 -5.55 -10.18
CA GLU A 231 -0.36 -6.19 -11.31
C GLU A 231 -0.91 -7.57 -10.97
N SER A 232 -1.85 -7.98 -11.80
CA SER A 232 -2.30 -9.36 -11.86
C SER A 232 -2.15 -9.94 -13.25
N SER A 233 -1.74 -11.20 -13.30
CA SER A 233 -1.61 -11.94 -14.55
C SER A 233 -2.06 -13.38 -14.37
N PHE A 234 -2.58 -13.95 -15.45
CA PHE A 234 -2.92 -15.35 -15.57
C PHE A 234 -2.17 -15.90 -16.79
N GLY A 235 -1.56 -17.07 -16.66
CA GLY A 235 -0.62 -17.64 -17.61
C GLY A 235 0.84 -17.22 -17.38
N ASN A 236 1.15 -16.43 -16.35
CA ASN A 236 2.53 -16.05 -16.03
C ASN A 236 3.07 -16.91 -14.86
N PRO A 237 4.21 -17.60 -15.02
CA PRO A 237 4.75 -18.48 -13.98
C PRO A 237 5.01 -17.83 -12.60
N ILE A 238 5.15 -16.52 -12.52
CA ILE A 238 5.36 -15.77 -11.27
C ILE A 238 4.06 -15.66 -10.48
N THR A 239 2.92 -15.50 -11.17
CA THR A 239 1.59 -15.25 -10.57
C THR A 239 0.59 -16.39 -10.76
N ASP A 240 0.95 -17.43 -11.50
CA ASP A 240 0.12 -18.61 -11.70
C ASP A 240 0.18 -19.58 -10.53
N ASP A 241 -0.94 -20.32 -10.40
CA ASP A 241 -1.15 -21.35 -9.39
C ASP A 241 0.08 -22.27 -9.23
N GLY A 242 0.51 -22.45 -7.98
CA GLY A 242 1.69 -23.23 -7.65
C GLY A 242 1.77 -23.58 -6.17
N VAL A 243 2.95 -23.98 -5.72
CA VAL A 243 3.28 -24.19 -4.30
C VAL A 243 4.43 -23.26 -3.96
N ASP A 244 4.45 -22.75 -2.72
CA ASP A 244 5.48 -21.84 -2.21
C ASP A 244 5.64 -20.57 -3.05
N LYS A 245 4.53 -20.05 -3.58
CA LYS A 245 4.50 -18.83 -4.40
C LYS A 245 4.44 -17.57 -3.52
N GLN A 246 5.35 -16.63 -3.80
CA GLN A 246 5.53 -15.36 -3.09
C GLN A 246 4.57 -14.24 -3.52
N THR A 247 3.42 -14.57 -4.12
CA THR A 247 2.45 -13.57 -4.60
C THR A 247 2.04 -12.61 -3.49
N PHE A 248 1.57 -11.41 -3.84
CA PHE A 248 1.33 -10.35 -2.85
C PHE A 248 0.42 -10.78 -1.70
N TYR A 249 -0.64 -11.53 -1.99
CA TYR A 249 -1.54 -12.08 -0.97
C TYR A 249 -1.27 -13.54 -0.64
N GLY A 250 -0.11 -14.07 -1.00
CA GLY A 250 0.29 -15.48 -0.85
C GLY A 250 -0.02 -16.04 0.53
N ARG A 251 0.28 -15.30 1.61
CA ARG A 251 0.01 -15.75 2.99
C ARG A 251 -1.47 -16.02 3.30
N PHE A 252 -2.41 -15.38 2.60
CA PHE A 252 -3.85 -15.57 2.81
C PHE A 252 -4.43 -16.66 1.92
N VAL A 253 -3.72 -17.03 0.86
CA VAL A 253 -4.10 -18.11 -0.07
C VAL A 253 -3.24 -19.36 0.09
N GLY A 254 -2.46 -19.47 1.17
CA GLY A 254 -1.61 -20.63 1.44
C GLY A 254 -0.41 -20.76 0.50
N PHE A 255 0.08 -19.64 -0.02
CA PHE A 255 1.20 -19.54 -0.97
C PHE A 255 0.98 -20.35 -2.24
N THR A 256 -0.28 -20.45 -2.69
CA THR A 256 -0.62 -21.15 -3.92
C THR A 256 -0.72 -20.26 -5.15
N ALA A 257 -0.48 -18.95 -5.01
CA ALA A 257 -0.73 -17.94 -6.05
C ALA A 257 -2.19 -17.81 -6.53
N ALA A 258 -3.17 -18.31 -5.76
CA ALA A 258 -4.58 -18.17 -6.15
C ALA A 258 -5.05 -16.70 -6.25
N ASP A 259 -4.33 -15.76 -5.63
CA ASP A 259 -4.54 -14.32 -5.74
C ASP A 259 -4.06 -13.71 -7.06
N HIS A 260 -3.17 -14.39 -7.77
CA HIS A 260 -2.61 -13.96 -9.06
C HIS A 260 -1.97 -12.57 -9.03
N ARG A 261 -1.51 -12.08 -7.88
CA ARG A 261 -0.84 -10.79 -7.76
C ARG A 261 0.64 -10.93 -7.77
N GLU A 262 1.32 -10.03 -8.47
CA GLU A 262 2.76 -10.09 -8.54
C GLU A 262 3.42 -9.88 -7.16
N PRO A 263 4.55 -10.55 -6.89
CA PRO A 263 5.35 -10.32 -5.69
C PRO A 263 6.03 -8.95 -5.69
N LEU A 264 6.25 -8.41 -4.49
CA LEU A 264 7.06 -7.20 -4.30
C LEU A 264 8.54 -7.51 -3.97
N PRO A 265 9.46 -6.52 -4.05
CA PRO A 265 10.87 -6.74 -3.77
C PRO A 265 11.23 -7.16 -2.35
N THR A 266 12.45 -7.67 -2.22
CA THR A 266 13.03 -8.14 -0.95
C THR A 266 14.14 -7.24 -0.42
N ALA A 267 14.80 -6.48 -1.32
CA ALA A 267 15.97 -5.69 -0.98
C ALA A 267 16.02 -4.36 -1.72
N TRP A 268 16.60 -3.37 -1.06
CA TRP A 268 16.46 -1.96 -1.41
C TRP A 268 17.75 -1.18 -1.21
N ALA A 269 17.97 -0.18 -2.06
CA ALA A 269 18.94 0.88 -1.86
C ALA A 269 18.26 2.26 -1.89
N GLY A 270 18.81 3.23 -1.17
CA GLY A 270 18.32 4.60 -1.26
C GLY A 270 19.23 5.61 -0.58
N ARG A 271 19.03 6.89 -0.84
CA ARG A 271 19.81 7.95 -0.18
C ARG A 271 19.47 8.00 1.31
N ALA A 272 20.48 8.13 2.15
CA ALA A 272 20.32 8.29 3.59
C ALA A 272 21.15 9.47 4.08
N ALA A 273 20.58 10.27 4.98
CA ALA A 273 21.22 11.44 5.56
C ALA A 273 20.76 11.62 7.01
N ALA A 274 21.73 11.93 7.88
CA ALA A 274 21.50 12.21 9.30
C ALA A 274 20.42 13.30 9.47
N ASP A 275 19.44 13.04 10.33
CA ASP A 275 18.35 13.95 10.70
C ASP A 275 17.52 14.49 9.52
N ARG A 276 17.58 13.80 8.37
CA ARG A 276 16.91 14.24 7.13
C ARG A 276 16.17 13.11 6.44
N THR A 277 16.57 11.86 6.64
CA THR A 277 15.89 10.71 6.07
C THR A 277 14.90 10.12 7.07
N THR A 278 13.67 9.89 6.64
CA THR A 278 12.74 8.97 7.31
C THR A 278 12.40 7.88 6.31
N VAL A 279 12.36 6.63 6.74
CA VAL A 279 12.00 5.50 5.87
C VAL A 279 10.63 5.01 6.27
N ASP A 280 9.66 5.16 5.39
CA ASP A 280 8.36 4.51 5.56
C ASP A 280 8.42 3.15 4.86
N TYR A 281 7.82 2.14 5.48
CA TYR A 281 7.93 0.78 4.97
C TYR A 281 6.61 0.04 5.05
N TRP A 282 6.49 -0.92 4.13
CA TRP A 282 5.59 -2.06 4.25
C TRP A 282 6.42 -3.34 4.12
N ARG A 283 6.01 -4.39 4.83
CA ARG A 283 6.64 -5.70 4.76
C ARG A 283 5.61 -6.79 5.01
N ASP A 284 5.70 -7.87 4.24
CA ASP A 284 4.90 -9.04 4.51
C ASP A 284 5.39 -9.75 5.79
N PRO A 285 4.55 -9.95 6.82
CA PRO A 285 4.89 -10.81 7.95
C PRO A 285 5.20 -12.26 7.53
N GLY A 286 4.68 -12.70 6.38
CA GLY A 286 4.78 -14.09 5.88
C GLY A 286 3.91 -15.07 6.66
N VAL A 287 3.09 -14.58 7.59
CA VAL A 287 2.10 -15.34 8.34
C VAL A 287 0.80 -14.55 8.42
N VAL A 288 -0.31 -15.26 8.61
CA VAL A 288 -1.59 -14.63 8.94
C VAL A 288 -1.56 -14.19 10.40
N THR A 289 -1.47 -12.88 10.63
CA THR A 289 -1.43 -12.30 11.96
C THR A 289 -2.80 -12.44 12.64
N ALA A 290 -2.81 -12.93 13.88
CA ALA A 290 -4.03 -13.03 14.69
C ALA A 290 -4.09 -11.92 15.75
N PRO A 291 -5.30 -11.51 16.20
CA PRO A 291 -5.43 -10.60 17.34
C PRO A 291 -4.79 -11.17 18.60
N PHE A 292 -4.27 -10.30 19.46
CA PHE A 292 -3.45 -10.69 20.60
C PHE A 292 -3.80 -9.91 21.88
N ALA A 293 -3.38 -10.43 23.02
CA ALA A 293 -3.58 -9.73 24.30
C ALA A 293 -2.82 -8.40 24.29
N CYS A 294 -3.51 -7.31 24.63
CA CYS A 294 -2.93 -5.97 24.64
C CYS A 294 -1.67 -5.89 25.52
N GLY A 295 -0.69 -5.10 25.07
CA GLY A 295 0.66 -5.05 25.66
C GLY A 295 1.61 -6.18 25.19
N GLY A 296 1.11 -7.13 24.38
CA GLY A 296 1.92 -8.16 23.72
C GLY A 296 2.20 -7.86 22.25
N LEU A 297 2.67 -8.89 21.54
CA LEU A 297 2.80 -8.90 20.08
C LEU A 297 2.27 -10.24 19.53
N PRO A 298 1.75 -10.28 18.30
CA PRO A 298 1.26 -11.50 17.69
C PRO A 298 2.41 -12.40 17.24
N ALA A 299 2.13 -13.69 17.06
CA ALA A 299 3.12 -14.64 16.55
C ALA A 299 3.63 -14.23 15.15
N GLY A 300 4.93 -14.41 14.91
CA GLY A 300 5.59 -14.03 13.66
C GLY A 300 6.08 -12.57 13.63
N LEU A 301 5.72 -11.75 14.62
CA LEU A 301 6.24 -10.39 14.80
C LEU A 301 6.88 -10.25 16.21
N PRO A 302 7.93 -9.44 16.36
CA PRO A 302 8.59 -8.65 15.32
C PRO A 302 9.35 -9.52 14.31
N SER A 303 9.36 -9.11 13.04
CA SER A 303 10.08 -9.77 11.96
C SER A 303 11.50 -9.23 11.86
N GLY A 304 12.50 -10.06 12.18
CA GLY A 304 13.90 -9.65 11.98
C GLY A 304 14.22 -9.32 10.52
N GLN A 305 15.29 -8.60 10.24
CA GLN A 305 15.80 -8.34 8.89
C GLN A 305 17.13 -9.05 8.60
N ARG A 306 17.39 -9.36 7.33
CA ARG A 306 18.63 -10.04 6.91
C ARG A 306 19.84 -9.12 7.03
N GLN A 307 19.70 -7.87 6.59
CA GLN A 307 20.79 -6.91 6.62
C GLN A 307 20.24 -5.49 6.51
N ALA A 308 20.75 -4.57 7.33
CA ALA A 308 20.74 -3.14 7.04
C ALA A 308 22.14 -2.59 7.21
N LEU A 309 22.61 -1.89 6.21
CA LEU A 309 23.87 -1.17 6.22
C LEU A 309 23.62 0.25 5.76
N VAL A 310 24.29 1.19 6.41
CA VAL A 310 24.38 2.55 5.90
C VAL A 310 25.83 2.80 5.55
N PHE A 311 26.05 3.44 4.41
CA PHE A 311 27.35 3.85 3.94
C PHE A 311 27.42 5.37 3.91
N THR A 312 28.57 5.93 4.26
CA THR A 312 28.85 7.35 4.06
C THR A 312 29.01 7.66 2.57
N ASP A 313 29.05 8.94 2.21
CA ASP A 313 29.39 9.40 0.84
C ASP A 313 30.74 8.90 0.32
N ALA A 314 31.72 8.69 1.22
CA ALA A 314 33.00 8.05 0.92
C ALA A 314 32.95 6.53 0.75
N GLY A 315 31.77 5.89 0.91
CA GLY A 315 31.59 4.44 0.78
C GLY A 315 32.05 3.62 1.99
N ALA A 316 32.40 4.26 3.11
CA ALA A 316 32.69 3.55 4.35
C ALA A 316 31.38 3.15 5.05
N PRO A 317 31.24 1.92 5.56
CA PRO A 317 30.07 1.56 6.36
C PRO A 317 30.06 2.41 7.64
N THR A 318 28.90 2.95 8.00
CA THR A 318 28.66 3.40 9.37
C THR A 318 28.58 2.18 10.29
N ALA A 319 28.57 2.37 11.61
CA ALA A 319 28.18 1.28 12.51
C ALA A 319 26.81 0.75 12.05
N SER A 320 26.65 -0.58 11.98
CA SER A 320 25.38 -1.19 11.64
C SER A 320 24.30 -0.65 12.58
N PRO A 321 23.14 -0.22 12.06
CA PRO A 321 22.02 0.17 12.89
C PRO A 321 21.75 -0.92 13.94
N ALA A 322 21.60 -0.53 15.20
CA ALA A 322 21.36 -1.49 16.26
C ALA A 322 19.91 -1.97 16.22
N GLY A 323 19.70 -3.28 16.37
CA GLY A 323 18.37 -3.86 16.47
C GLY A 323 17.72 -4.17 15.12
N ASP A 324 16.40 -4.33 15.16
CA ASP A 324 15.55 -4.63 14.02
C ASP A 324 14.80 -3.36 13.62
N LEU A 325 15.18 -2.77 12.49
CA LEU A 325 14.64 -1.49 12.03
C LEU A 325 13.28 -1.64 11.37
N PHE A 326 12.99 -2.81 10.79
CA PHE A 326 11.75 -3.07 10.05
C PHE A 326 10.93 -4.23 10.66
N PRO A 327 10.58 -4.15 11.96
CA PRO A 327 10.05 -5.27 12.73
C PRO A 327 8.58 -5.60 12.47
N PHE A 328 7.83 -4.75 11.77
CA PHE A 328 6.36 -4.87 11.68
C PHE A 328 5.86 -4.89 10.23
N ALA A 329 4.55 -4.98 10.02
CA ALA A 329 3.99 -5.02 8.67
C ALA A 329 4.03 -3.64 8.01
N SER A 330 3.91 -2.57 8.79
CA SER A 330 4.06 -1.19 8.32
C SER A 330 4.64 -0.30 9.43
N GLY A 331 5.34 0.76 9.05
CA GLY A 331 5.85 1.73 10.01
C GLY A 331 6.81 2.74 9.40
N THR A 332 7.46 3.49 10.28
CA THR A 332 8.46 4.49 9.95
C THR A 332 9.73 4.26 10.75
N VAL A 333 10.87 4.56 10.14
CA VAL A 333 12.20 4.51 10.77
C VAL A 333 12.83 5.89 10.63
N ALA A 334 13.11 6.53 11.76
CA ALA A 334 13.74 7.84 11.77
C ALA A 334 15.23 7.75 11.37
N GLY A 335 15.76 8.81 10.75
CA GLY A 335 17.16 8.83 10.28
C GLY A 335 18.19 8.67 11.39
N GLY A 336 17.87 9.06 12.62
CA GLY A 336 18.71 8.81 13.79
C GLY A 336 18.86 7.32 14.12
N GLU A 337 17.83 6.51 13.86
CA GLU A 337 17.86 5.06 14.08
C GLU A 337 18.67 4.32 13.02
N LEU A 338 18.75 4.88 11.80
CA LEU A 338 19.62 4.37 10.73
C LEU A 338 21.12 4.52 11.04
N GLY A 339 21.50 5.15 12.15
CA GLY A 339 22.91 5.33 12.53
C GLY A 339 23.68 6.22 11.54
N VAL A 340 22.99 6.99 10.70
CA VAL A 340 23.61 7.89 9.74
C VAL A 340 24.16 9.09 10.49
N THR A 341 25.48 9.23 10.58
CA THR A 341 26.13 10.39 11.24
C THR A 341 26.65 11.43 10.24
N ALA A 342 26.78 11.06 8.97
CA ALA A 342 27.28 11.92 7.91
C ALA A 342 26.14 12.73 7.26
N PRO A 343 26.43 13.91 6.66
CA PRO A 343 25.43 14.70 5.96
C PRO A 343 24.82 14.00 4.74
N LEU A 344 25.54 13.03 4.16
CA LEU A 344 25.15 12.26 2.98
C LEU A 344 25.70 10.83 3.07
N GLY A 345 24.90 9.90 2.55
CA GLY A 345 25.18 8.48 2.50
C GLY A 345 24.10 7.73 1.72
N TRP A 346 24.12 6.41 1.83
CA TRP A 346 23.07 5.56 1.28
C TRP A 346 22.79 4.35 2.16
N LEU A 347 21.53 3.94 2.19
CA LEU A 347 21.02 2.76 2.88
C LEU A 347 21.01 1.58 1.91
N PHE A 348 21.51 0.44 2.36
CA PHE A 348 21.18 -0.88 1.84
C PHE A 348 20.31 -1.60 2.86
N ALA A 349 19.17 -2.14 2.45
CA ALA A 349 18.29 -2.92 3.31
C ALA A 349 17.82 -4.18 2.60
N ASN A 350 18.18 -5.36 3.12
CA ASN A 350 17.59 -6.64 2.74
C ASN A 350 16.60 -7.06 3.83
N LEU A 351 15.31 -7.05 3.47
CA LEU A 351 14.17 -7.29 4.35
C LEU A 351 13.69 -8.74 4.31
N ASN A 352 14.46 -9.67 3.76
CA ASN A 352 14.28 -11.09 4.05
C ASN A 352 14.50 -11.38 5.54
N LEU A 353 14.05 -12.54 6.01
CA LEU A 353 14.32 -12.97 7.38
C LEU A 353 15.83 -13.15 7.63
N PRO A 354 16.30 -12.98 8.89
CA PRO A 354 17.68 -13.24 9.28
C PRO A 354 18.11 -14.65 8.88
N ALA A 355 19.39 -14.86 8.58
CA ALA A 355 19.91 -16.20 8.29
C ALA A 355 19.74 -17.19 9.47
N SER A 356 19.58 -16.67 10.69
CA SER A 356 19.30 -17.44 11.90
C SER A 356 17.81 -17.74 12.12
N ALA A 357 16.92 -17.22 11.28
CA ALA A 357 15.49 -17.49 11.42
C ALA A 357 15.20 -18.98 11.15
N PRO A 358 14.20 -19.56 11.83
CA PRO A 358 13.75 -20.91 11.51
C PRO A 358 13.34 -21.02 10.02
N PRO A 359 13.59 -22.16 9.37
CA PRO A 359 13.09 -22.40 8.02
C PRO A 359 11.57 -22.26 7.97
N ASP A 360 11.07 -21.61 6.93
CA ASP A 360 9.65 -21.55 6.60
C ASP A 360 9.43 -22.02 5.16
N ALA A 361 8.16 -22.08 4.73
CA ALA A 361 7.77 -22.48 3.38
C ALA A 361 8.40 -21.58 2.28
N LEU A 362 8.87 -20.40 2.67
CA LEU A 362 9.35 -19.35 1.78
C LEU A 362 10.88 -19.20 1.80
N GLY A 363 11.61 -20.10 2.48
CA GLY A 363 13.06 -20.01 2.59
C GLY A 363 13.57 -18.73 3.28
N GLY A 364 12.73 -18.08 4.09
CA GLY A 364 13.01 -16.77 4.70
C GLY A 364 12.87 -15.59 3.76
N ILE A 365 12.39 -15.78 2.52
CA ILE A 365 12.13 -14.70 1.58
C ILE A 365 10.90 -13.90 2.02
N ARG A 366 10.99 -12.57 1.96
CA ARG A 366 9.91 -11.65 2.33
C ARG A 366 9.84 -10.49 1.36
N GLN A 367 8.69 -10.35 0.74
CA GLN A 367 8.34 -9.17 -0.02
C GLN A 367 8.13 -7.96 0.90
N SER A 368 8.40 -6.78 0.35
CA SER A 368 8.46 -5.52 1.09
C SER A 368 8.36 -4.33 0.17
N TRP A 369 8.23 -3.14 0.74
CA TRP A 369 8.30 -1.86 0.05
C TRP A 369 8.96 -0.81 0.95
N LEU A 370 9.92 -0.05 0.42
CA LEU A 370 10.57 1.05 1.13
C LEU A 370 10.38 2.38 0.40
N MET A 371 10.07 3.43 1.15
CA MET A 371 10.05 4.81 0.68
C MET A 371 10.97 5.65 1.55
N LEU A 372 11.84 6.44 0.92
CA LEU A 372 12.80 7.29 1.60
C LEU A 372 12.35 8.74 1.51
N ARG A 373 11.77 9.26 2.59
CA ARG A 373 11.42 10.67 2.76
C ARG A 373 12.64 11.48 3.14
N GLN A 374 12.86 12.59 2.46
CA GLN A 374 14.02 13.46 2.62
C GLN A 374 13.58 14.87 2.98
N SER A 375 13.65 15.18 4.27
CA SER A 375 13.30 16.48 4.81
C SER A 375 14.48 17.45 4.75
N PRO A 376 14.21 18.75 4.53
CA PRO A 376 15.21 19.80 4.72
C PRO A 376 15.55 19.93 6.21
N ARG A 377 16.74 20.47 6.53
CA ARG A 377 17.17 20.71 7.93
C ARG A 377 16.34 21.78 8.66
N GLY A 378 15.51 22.49 7.93
CA GLY A 378 14.56 23.47 8.43
C GLY A 378 13.61 23.86 7.32
N TYR A 379 12.35 24.07 7.69
CA TYR A 379 11.35 24.58 6.77
C TYR A 379 11.33 26.13 6.81
N PRO A 380 11.03 26.80 5.69
CA PRO A 380 10.69 28.22 5.71
C PRO A 380 9.52 28.47 6.67
N ALA A 381 9.42 29.69 7.21
CA ALA A 381 8.23 30.10 7.95
C ALA A 381 7.00 30.04 7.02
N GLY A 382 5.98 29.26 7.40
CA GLY A 382 4.76 29.08 6.61
C GLY A 382 4.67 27.78 5.80
N GLY A 383 5.56 26.81 6.05
CA GLY A 383 5.45 25.44 5.53
C GLY A 383 6.59 25.03 4.60
N GLY A 384 6.64 23.76 4.24
CA GLY A 384 7.55 23.31 3.19
C GLY A 384 7.36 21.85 2.78
N MET A 385 7.95 21.52 1.64
CA MET A 385 7.79 20.20 1.02
C MET A 385 8.96 19.29 1.38
N THR A 386 8.63 18.07 1.79
CA THR A 386 9.57 16.95 1.80
C THR A 386 9.46 16.24 0.47
N TYR A 387 10.61 15.89 -0.12
CA TYR A 387 10.58 14.99 -1.27
C TYR A 387 10.75 13.56 -0.77
N SER A 388 10.04 12.64 -1.40
CA SER A 388 10.14 11.22 -1.17
C SER A 388 10.57 10.55 -2.46
N VAL A 389 11.18 9.37 -2.32
CA VAL A 389 11.49 8.50 -3.45
C VAL A 389 11.29 7.06 -3.02
N PRO A 390 10.69 6.21 -3.87
CA PRO A 390 10.78 4.77 -3.70
C PRO A 390 12.24 4.33 -3.59
N GLY A 391 12.49 3.29 -2.80
CA GLY A 391 13.78 2.63 -2.81
C GLY A 391 14.10 2.08 -4.20
N ILE A 392 15.38 1.96 -4.50
CA ILE A 392 15.86 1.25 -5.68
C ILE A 392 15.82 -0.24 -5.36
N GLN A 393 15.06 -1.01 -6.13
CA GLN A 393 15.01 -2.46 -6.02
C GLN A 393 16.39 -3.10 -6.30
N LEU A 394 16.82 -4.00 -5.42
CA LEU A 394 18.04 -4.79 -5.55
C LEU A 394 17.82 -6.31 -5.54
N GLY A 395 16.61 -6.77 -5.23
CA GLY A 395 16.20 -8.17 -5.30
C GLY A 395 14.68 -8.29 -5.34
N ASN A 396 14.13 -9.32 -5.99
CA ASN A 396 12.70 -9.58 -6.05
C ASN A 396 12.29 -10.90 -5.37
N ALA A 397 11.16 -10.90 -4.64
CA ALA A 397 10.55 -12.13 -4.14
C ALA A 397 10.06 -13.02 -5.29
N ALA A 398 9.76 -12.45 -6.46
CA ALA A 398 9.44 -13.20 -7.68
C ALA A 398 10.56 -14.17 -8.12
N TYR A 399 11.80 -13.92 -7.68
CA TYR A 399 12.98 -14.70 -8.05
C TYR A 399 13.73 -15.26 -6.83
N ASP A 400 13.08 -15.27 -5.65
CA ASP A 400 13.67 -15.71 -4.39
C ASP A 400 14.99 -15.00 -4.02
N ASP A 401 15.13 -13.74 -4.44
CA ASP A 401 16.39 -13.02 -4.29
C ASP A 401 16.68 -12.63 -2.83
N SER A 402 17.93 -12.89 -2.41
CA SER A 402 18.43 -12.50 -1.09
C SER A 402 19.84 -11.89 -1.18
N PRO A 403 20.00 -10.72 -1.83
CA PRO A 403 21.31 -10.10 -1.99
C PRO A 403 21.88 -9.69 -0.64
N VAL A 404 23.17 -9.91 -0.43
CA VAL A 404 23.89 -9.45 0.77
C VAL A 404 25.13 -8.69 0.34
N ILE A 405 25.46 -7.63 1.06
CA ILE A 405 26.69 -6.87 0.84
C ILE A 405 27.76 -7.37 1.83
N PRO A 406 28.98 -7.69 1.37
CA PRO A 406 30.07 -8.18 2.22
C PRO A 406 30.50 -7.23 3.35
#